data_AF-A0A6N8L2A8-F1
#
_entry.id   AF-A0A6N8L2A8-F1
#
_cell.length_a   1.000
_cell.length_b   1.000
_cell.length_c   1.000
_cell.angle_alpha   90.00
_cell.angle_beta   90.00
_cell.angle_gamma   90.00
#
_symmetry.space_group_name_H-M   'P 1'
#
loop_
_entity.id
_entity.type
_entity.pdbx_description
1 polymer ?
#
loop_
_entity_poly.entity_id
_entity_poly.type
_entity_poly.pdbx_seq_one_letter_code
_entity_poly.pdbx_strand_id
1 'polypeptide(L)'
;MSSHHIIRENQEPALFVADPHVLADFYMGQLLEWSPTLLTLSSHYETLLSRGIKVDVVLLDQQLAVEPEEHLVLLPMDAGIYPSLFGYLQEKGNTAVNILCETPRLADFRPWIPDFTISCISRDFKYIFLKSYEKWLPAGLILHVPEADEMLLSLFSNVKLLQEGYVEVLQDGFVRLEEQADYLIIGEAL
;
A
#
# COMPACT_ATOMS: atom_id res chain seq x y z
N MET A 1 26.06 1.31 -26.07
CA MET A 1 26.32 2.51 -25.25
C MET A 1 25.63 2.29 -23.92
N SER A 2 26.38 2.33 -22.81
CA SER A 2 25.85 2.00 -21.49
C SER A 2 24.92 3.10 -21.01
N SER A 3 23.63 2.80 -20.93
CA SER A 3 22.63 3.65 -20.28
C SER A 3 22.99 3.75 -18.79
N HIS A 4 23.67 4.83 -18.39
CA HIS A 4 23.69 5.19 -16.98
C HIS A 4 22.28 5.68 -16.63
N HIS A 5 21.46 4.82 -16.04
CA HIS A 5 20.27 5.28 -15.35
C HIS A 5 20.75 6.11 -14.16
N ILE A 6 20.62 7.42 -14.25
CA ILE A 6 20.73 8.29 -13.08
C ILE A 6 19.45 8.03 -12.28
N ILE A 7 19.54 7.12 -11.30
CA ILE A 7 18.50 6.98 -10.28
C ILE A 7 18.55 8.27 -9.47
N ARG A 8 17.52 9.11 -9.63
CA ARG A 8 17.32 10.24 -8.71
C ARG A 8 16.81 9.65 -7.40
N GLU A 9 17.29 10.19 -6.28
CA GLU A 9 16.76 9.83 -4.95
C GLU A 9 15.23 10.03 -4.94
N ASN A 10 14.49 9.12 -4.27
CA ASN A 10 13.04 9.16 -4.05
C ASN A 10 12.13 8.93 -5.27
N GLN A 11 12.58 8.24 -6.32
CA GLN A 11 11.68 7.80 -7.40
C GLN A 11 10.84 6.57 -7.06
N GLU A 12 11.34 5.70 -6.18
CA GLU A 12 10.66 4.47 -5.80
C GLU A 12 9.75 4.69 -4.57
N PRO A 13 8.59 4.02 -4.50
CA PRO A 13 7.72 4.12 -3.34
C PRO A 13 8.43 3.59 -2.10
N ALA A 14 8.31 4.32 -0.98
CA ALA A 14 8.69 3.80 0.33
C ALA A 14 7.87 2.53 0.65
N LEU A 15 8.39 1.68 1.52
CA LEU A 15 7.68 0.49 2.00
C LEU A 15 7.40 0.63 3.48
N PHE A 16 6.13 0.71 3.86
CA PHE A 16 5.72 0.64 5.25
C PHE A 16 5.16 -0.75 5.57
N VAL A 17 5.84 -1.48 6.44
CA VAL A 17 5.40 -2.80 6.92
C VAL A 17 4.65 -2.59 8.24
N ALA A 18 3.33 -2.44 8.15
CA ALA A 18 2.46 -2.36 9.32
C ALA A 18 2.16 -3.75 9.91
N ASP A 19 2.19 -4.79 9.07
CA ASP A 19 2.15 -6.19 9.51
C ASP A 19 3.02 -7.07 8.58
N PRO A 20 4.08 -7.72 9.11
CA PRO A 20 5.00 -8.54 8.32
C PRO A 20 4.42 -9.89 7.87
N HIS A 21 3.24 -10.30 8.37
CA HIS A 21 2.62 -11.60 8.12
C HIS A 21 1.54 -11.58 7.04
N VAL A 22 1.17 -10.39 6.56
CA VAL A 22 0.10 -10.20 5.57
C VAL A 22 0.44 -10.73 4.19
N LEU A 23 1.73 -10.73 3.86
CA LEU A 23 2.21 -11.01 2.52
C LEU A 23 3.10 -12.26 2.52
N ALA A 24 2.87 -13.16 1.56
CA ALA A 24 3.75 -14.30 1.38
C ALA A 24 5.18 -13.84 1.03
N ASP A 25 6.19 -14.58 1.52
CA ASP A 25 7.61 -14.20 1.39
C ASP A 25 8.04 -13.90 -0.05
N PHE A 26 7.48 -14.62 -1.03
CA PHE A 26 7.76 -14.40 -2.44
C PHE A 26 7.46 -12.97 -2.89
N TYR A 27 6.29 -12.43 -2.52
CA TYR A 27 5.89 -11.08 -2.89
C TYR A 27 6.64 -10.01 -2.08
N MET A 28 7.01 -10.32 -0.83
CA MET A 28 7.89 -9.45 -0.03
C MET A 28 9.23 -9.23 -0.75
N GLY A 29 9.83 -10.30 -1.28
CA GLY A 29 11.07 -10.22 -2.06
C GLY A 29 10.97 -9.25 -3.23
N GLN A 30 9.88 -9.31 -4.01
CA GLN A 30 9.64 -8.41 -5.14
C GLN A 30 9.57 -6.93 -4.74
N LEU A 31 8.98 -6.61 -3.57
CA LEU A 31 8.94 -5.24 -3.06
C LEU A 31 10.32 -4.75 -2.65
N LEU A 32 11.16 -5.65 -2.10
CA LEU A 32 12.51 -5.33 -1.63
C LEU A 32 13.53 -5.21 -2.77
N GLU A 33 13.28 -5.78 -3.96
CA GLU A 33 14.17 -5.68 -5.12
C GLU A 33 14.45 -4.23 -5.56
N TRP A 34 13.52 -3.32 -5.27
CA TRP A 34 13.64 -1.89 -5.57
C TRP A 34 14.43 -1.12 -4.51
N SER A 35 14.93 -1.80 -3.48
CA SER A 35 15.63 -1.21 -2.33
C SER A 35 14.89 0.02 -1.74
N PRO A 36 13.59 -0.11 -1.41
CA PRO A 36 12.79 1.01 -0.90
C PRO A 36 13.31 1.45 0.48
N THR A 37 13.05 2.71 0.85
CA THR A 37 13.12 3.10 2.27
C THR A 37 12.09 2.30 3.05
N LEU A 38 12.54 1.46 3.98
CA LEU A 38 11.67 0.56 4.73
C LEU A 38 11.38 1.12 6.13
N LEU A 39 10.09 1.30 6.40
CA LEU A 39 9.57 1.73 7.69
C LEU A 39 8.74 0.62 8.33
N THR A 40 8.75 0.51 9.66
CA THR A 40 7.90 -0.45 10.38
C THR A 40 7.55 0.03 11.79
N LEU A 41 6.67 -0.69 12.47
CA LEU A 41 6.33 -0.47 13.88
C LEU A 41 7.37 -1.14 14.78
N SER A 42 7.59 -0.57 15.96
CA SER A 42 8.56 -1.10 16.94
C SER A 42 8.29 -2.57 17.31
N SER A 43 7.01 -2.96 17.33
CA SER A 43 6.54 -4.33 17.57
C SER A 43 6.93 -5.34 16.49
N HIS A 44 7.32 -4.89 15.29
CA HIS A 44 7.65 -5.74 14.14
C HIS A 44 9.12 -5.69 13.74
N TYR A 45 9.91 -4.81 14.37
CA TYR A 45 11.32 -4.64 14.06
C TYR A 45 12.13 -5.94 14.22
N GLU A 46 12.00 -6.63 15.36
CA GLU A 46 12.71 -7.88 15.62
C GLU A 46 12.33 -8.97 14.61
N THR A 47 11.04 -9.09 14.28
CA THR A 47 10.54 -10.06 13.30
C THR A 47 11.17 -9.83 11.92
N LEU A 48 11.23 -8.58 11.45
CA LEU A 48 11.84 -8.25 10.16
C LEU A 48 13.35 -8.50 10.15
N LEU A 49 14.03 -8.12 11.23
CA LEU A 49 15.46 -8.37 11.38
C LEU A 49 15.79 -9.86 11.38
N SER A 50 14.98 -10.69 12.05
CA SER A 50 15.15 -12.15 12.07
C SER A 50 14.99 -12.80 10.69
N ARG A 51 14.29 -12.14 9.77
CA ARG A 51 14.11 -12.54 8.36
C ARG A 51 15.24 -12.02 7.45
N GLY A 52 16.23 -11.32 8.01
CA GLY A 52 17.31 -10.69 7.24
C GLY A 52 16.85 -9.45 6.47
N ILE A 53 15.72 -8.86 6.84
CA ILE A 53 15.19 -7.65 6.21
C ILE A 53 15.75 -6.44 6.97
N LYS A 54 16.50 -5.60 6.26
CA LYS A 54 17.02 -4.34 6.79
C LYS A 54 15.89 -3.32 6.92
N VAL A 55 15.77 -2.69 8.08
CA VAL A 55 14.80 -1.63 8.37
C VAL A 55 15.54 -0.31 8.50
N ASP A 56 15.08 0.72 7.81
CA ASP A 56 15.71 2.05 7.85
C ASP A 56 15.08 2.94 8.94
N VAL A 57 13.79 2.74 9.22
CA VAL A 57 13.02 3.58 10.13
C VAL A 57 12.06 2.76 10.98
N VAL A 58 12.00 3.04 12.29
CA VAL A 58 11.01 2.46 13.19
C VAL A 58 10.16 3.55 13.81
N LEU A 59 8.84 3.41 13.70
CA LEU A 59 7.87 4.17 14.46
C LEU A 59 7.78 3.56 15.87
N LEU A 60 8.14 4.37 16.87
CA LEU A 60 8.26 3.99 18.26
C LEU A 60 6.99 4.32 19.04
N ASP A 61 6.34 3.27 19.53
CA ASP A 61 5.30 3.28 20.55
C ASP A 61 5.77 2.63 21.87
N GLN A 62 6.79 1.78 21.80
CA GLN A 62 7.46 1.13 22.93
C GLN A 62 8.97 1.06 22.70
N GLN A 63 9.71 0.63 23.72
CA GLN A 63 11.15 0.34 23.58
C GLN A 63 11.36 -0.85 22.64
N LEU A 64 12.45 -0.81 21.88
CA LEU A 64 12.87 -1.95 21.07
C LEU A 64 13.30 -3.12 21.96
N ALA A 65 12.90 -4.33 21.58
CA ALA A 65 13.29 -5.56 22.26
C ALA A 65 14.76 -5.97 21.97
N VAL A 66 15.33 -5.43 20.89
CA VAL A 66 16.69 -5.70 20.43
C VAL A 66 17.44 -4.38 20.22
N GLU A 67 18.76 -4.43 20.33
CA GLU A 67 19.61 -3.27 20.08
C GLU A 67 19.43 -2.76 18.63
N PRO A 68 19.23 -1.44 18.43
CA PRO A 68 19.05 -0.88 17.11
C PRO A 68 20.36 -0.91 16.31
N GLU A 69 20.26 -1.11 14.99
CA GLU A 69 21.40 -0.97 14.07
C GLU A 69 21.92 0.49 14.01
N GLU A 70 23.20 0.68 13.69
CA GLU A 70 23.88 2.00 13.74
C GLU A 70 23.21 3.12 12.91
N HIS A 71 22.47 2.77 11.86
CA HIS A 71 21.82 3.73 10.96
C HIS A 71 20.29 3.75 11.08
N LEU A 72 19.73 3.09 12.11
CA LEU A 72 18.30 3.02 12.29
C LEU A 72 17.75 4.38 12.76
N VAL A 73 16.76 4.91 12.03
CA VAL A 73 16.03 6.11 12.44
C VAL A 73 14.88 5.73 13.36
N LEU A 74 14.84 6.34 14.53
CA LEU A 74 13.80 6.13 15.53
C LEU A 74 12.84 7.33 15.55
N LEU A 75 11.58 7.10 15.20
CA LEU A 75 10.55 8.14 15.11
C LEU A 75 9.49 7.97 16.20
N PRO A 76 9.34 8.92 17.13
CA PRO A 76 8.23 8.89 18.08
C PRO A 76 6.86 8.89 17.40
N MET A 77 5.91 8.13 17.98
CA MET A 77 4.54 8.00 17.46
C MET A 77 3.52 8.86 18.23
N ASP A 78 3.90 10.09 18.61
CA ASP A 78 3.09 10.94 19.49
C ASP A 78 1.71 11.30 18.90
N ALA A 79 1.64 11.44 17.57
CA ALA A 79 0.41 11.77 16.84
C ALA A 79 -0.30 10.54 16.23
N GLY A 80 0.20 9.32 16.50
CA GLY A 80 -0.27 8.07 15.91
C GLY A 80 0.50 7.65 14.65
N ILE A 81 0.18 6.44 14.17
CA ILE A 81 0.94 5.75 13.10
C ILE A 81 1.01 6.59 11.82
N TYR A 82 -0.15 6.94 11.24
CA TYR A 82 -0.20 7.60 9.93
C TYR A 82 0.38 9.02 9.95
N PRO A 83 0.07 9.89 10.92
CA PRO A 83 0.72 11.20 11.00
C PRO A 83 2.25 11.12 11.10
N SER A 84 2.80 10.19 11.90
CA SER A 84 4.25 9.99 11.98
C SER A 84 4.84 9.45 10.68
N LEU A 85 4.18 8.47 10.03
CA LEU A 85 4.60 7.91 8.74
C LEU A 85 4.64 8.97 7.65
N PHE A 86 3.51 9.63 7.38
CA PHE A 86 3.39 10.60 6.29
C PHE A 86 4.19 11.87 6.56
N GLY A 87 4.31 12.30 7.83
CA GLY A 87 5.19 13.40 8.21
C GLY A 87 6.65 13.13 7.86
N TYR A 88 7.14 11.92 8.16
CA TYR A 88 8.50 11.53 7.78
C TYR A 88 8.68 11.46 6.26
N LEU A 89 7.74 10.83 5.54
CA LEU A 89 7.83 10.72 4.08
C LEU A 89 7.84 12.10 3.42
N GLN A 90 7.03 13.04 3.91
CA GLN A 90 7.00 14.42 3.46
C GLN A 90 8.35 15.12 3.70
N GLU A 91 8.94 14.97 4.89
CA GLU A 91 10.27 15.52 5.21
C GLU A 91 11.36 14.98 4.27
N LYS A 92 11.28 13.70 3.91
CA LYS A 92 12.21 13.06 2.97
C LYS A 92 11.92 13.36 1.51
N GLY A 93 10.81 14.01 1.18
CA GLY A 93 10.39 14.25 -0.20
C GLY A 93 9.91 13.00 -0.93
N ASN A 94 9.50 11.97 -0.20
CA ASN A 94 8.86 10.77 -0.75
C ASN A 94 7.36 11.03 -0.88
N THR A 95 6.81 10.87 -2.07
CA THR A 95 5.38 11.10 -2.35
C THR A 95 4.62 9.81 -2.68
N ALA A 96 5.29 8.65 -2.61
CA ALA A 96 4.69 7.36 -2.88
C ALA A 96 5.04 6.34 -1.79
N VAL A 97 4.07 5.51 -1.40
CA VAL A 97 4.26 4.48 -0.38
C VAL A 97 3.43 3.23 -0.68
N ASN A 98 4.06 2.07 -0.53
CA ASN A 98 3.42 0.77 -0.44
C ASN A 98 3.26 0.40 1.04
N ILE A 99 2.07 0.01 1.45
CA ILE A 99 1.75 -0.30 2.85
C ILE A 99 1.32 -1.76 2.95
N LEU A 100 2.04 -2.57 3.73
CA LEU A 100 1.63 -3.94 4.07
C LEU A 100 0.76 -3.90 5.32
N CYS A 101 -0.53 -4.16 5.20
CA CYS A 101 -1.48 -4.09 6.31
C CYS A 101 -2.62 -5.11 6.14
N GLU A 102 -3.23 -5.55 7.24
CA GLU A 102 -4.27 -6.58 7.18
C GLU A 102 -5.55 -6.10 6.49
N THR A 103 -6.08 -4.93 6.86
CA THR A 103 -7.35 -4.44 6.33
C THR A 103 -7.24 -2.95 6.04
N PRO A 104 -6.99 -2.56 4.77
CA PRO A 104 -6.96 -1.15 4.41
C PRO A 104 -8.38 -0.56 4.45
N ARG A 105 -8.50 0.64 5.04
CA ARG A 105 -9.76 1.40 5.10
C ARG A 105 -9.54 2.78 4.53
N LEU A 106 -10.49 3.27 3.75
CA LEU A 106 -10.42 4.62 3.16
C LEU A 106 -10.22 5.69 4.23
N ALA A 107 -10.96 5.60 5.34
CA ALA A 107 -10.93 6.58 6.42
C ALA A 107 -9.52 6.79 7.02
N ASP A 108 -8.70 5.73 7.07
CA ASP A 108 -7.34 5.78 7.64
C ASP A 108 -6.39 6.60 6.75
N PHE A 109 -6.59 6.55 5.43
CA PHE A 109 -5.72 7.19 4.43
C PHE A 109 -6.27 8.46 3.84
N ARG A 110 -7.57 8.72 3.98
CA ARG A 110 -8.30 9.85 3.39
C ARG A 110 -7.60 11.21 3.52
N PRO A 111 -7.01 11.58 4.67
CA PRO A 111 -6.30 12.85 4.80
C PRO A 111 -5.05 12.97 3.93
N TRP A 112 -4.45 11.84 3.52
CA TRP A 112 -3.14 11.75 2.88
C TRP A 112 -3.20 11.46 1.38
N ILE A 113 -4.30 10.88 0.89
CA ILE A 113 -4.50 10.58 -0.54
C ILE A 113 -4.25 11.79 -1.47
N PRO A 114 -4.62 13.04 -1.12
CA PRO A 114 -4.35 14.18 -2.00
C PRO A 114 -2.86 14.47 -2.25
N ASP A 115 -2.00 14.11 -1.29
CA ASP A 115 -0.57 14.46 -1.31
C ASP A 115 0.33 13.24 -1.62
N PHE A 116 -0.19 12.03 -1.50
CA PHE A 116 0.56 10.78 -1.62
C PHE A 116 -0.09 9.78 -2.59
N THR A 117 0.76 9.12 -3.39
CA THR A 117 0.39 7.88 -4.08
C THR A 117 0.50 6.72 -3.09
N ILE A 118 -0.65 6.25 -2.60
CA ILE A 118 -0.72 5.19 -1.59
C ILE A 118 -1.22 3.91 -2.27
N SER A 119 -0.48 2.81 -2.11
CA SER A 119 -1.01 1.47 -2.37
C SER A 119 -0.91 0.61 -1.12
N CYS A 120 -1.99 -0.10 -0.79
CA CYS A 120 -2.01 -1.03 0.32
C CYS A 120 -1.98 -2.45 -0.23
N ILE A 121 -1.18 -3.33 0.34
CA ILE A 121 -1.11 -4.73 -0.04
C ILE A 121 -1.64 -5.53 1.14
N SER A 122 -2.72 -6.27 0.89
CA SER A 122 -3.30 -7.19 1.87
C SER A 122 -3.61 -8.52 1.22
N ARG A 123 -2.94 -9.57 1.70
CA ARG A 123 -3.10 -10.96 1.24
C ARG A 123 -2.95 -11.05 -0.28
N ASP A 124 -4.04 -11.35 -0.98
CA ASP A 124 -4.09 -11.58 -2.43
C ASP A 124 -4.46 -10.31 -3.23
N PHE A 125 -4.54 -9.15 -2.59
CA PHE A 125 -5.00 -7.92 -3.23
C PHE A 125 -4.05 -6.74 -3.03
N LYS A 126 -3.89 -5.95 -4.09
CA LYS A 126 -3.34 -4.60 -4.05
C LYS A 126 -4.46 -3.58 -4.14
N TYR A 127 -4.61 -2.78 -3.10
CA TYR A 127 -5.61 -1.73 -2.98
C TYR A 127 -5.03 -0.37 -3.37
N ILE A 128 -5.81 0.37 -4.14
CA ILE A 128 -5.54 1.73 -4.56
C ILE A 128 -6.71 2.63 -4.22
N PHE A 129 -6.43 3.92 -4.04
CA PHE A 129 -7.43 4.92 -3.68
C PHE A 129 -7.65 5.90 -4.82
N LEU A 130 -8.84 5.89 -5.41
CA LEU A 130 -9.14 6.65 -6.62
C LEU A 130 -10.59 7.15 -6.60
N LYS A 131 -10.87 8.22 -7.36
CA LYS A 131 -12.25 8.70 -7.60
C LYS A 131 -12.89 8.12 -8.84
N SER A 132 -12.07 7.69 -9.80
CA SER A 132 -12.48 7.02 -11.03
C SER A 132 -11.57 5.82 -11.28
N TYR A 133 -12.02 4.90 -12.10
CA TYR A 133 -11.27 3.71 -12.45
C TYR A 133 -11.35 3.48 -13.95
N GLU A 134 -10.22 3.27 -14.61
CA GLU A 134 -10.16 2.76 -15.98
C GLU A 134 -8.94 1.87 -16.13
N LYS A 135 -9.15 0.58 -16.34
CA LYS A 135 -8.06 -0.37 -16.56
C LYS A 135 -8.50 -1.50 -17.47
N TRP A 136 -7.61 -1.90 -18.37
CA TRP A 136 -7.81 -3.13 -19.15
C TRP A 136 -7.54 -4.33 -18.24
N LEU A 137 -8.52 -5.23 -18.11
CA LEU A 137 -8.46 -6.41 -17.27
C LEU A 137 -8.94 -7.65 -18.04
N PRO A 138 -8.37 -8.84 -17.77
CA PRO A 138 -8.85 -10.08 -18.35
C PRO A 138 -10.18 -10.53 -17.73
N ALA A 139 -10.98 -11.27 -18.49
CA ALA A 139 -12.21 -11.91 -18.02
C ALA A 139 -11.93 -12.84 -16.83
N GLY A 140 -12.84 -12.86 -15.86
CA GLY A 140 -12.73 -13.70 -14.66
C GLY A 140 -11.83 -13.14 -13.55
N LEU A 141 -11.14 -12.01 -13.77
CA LEU A 141 -10.41 -11.34 -12.70
C LEU A 141 -11.38 -10.78 -11.66
N ILE A 142 -10.98 -10.84 -10.39
CA ILE A 142 -11.77 -10.34 -9.26
C ILE A 142 -11.25 -8.97 -8.84
N LEU A 143 -12.18 -8.03 -8.67
CA LEU A 143 -11.95 -6.77 -7.98
C LEU A 143 -12.69 -6.80 -6.64
N HIS A 144 -12.03 -6.28 -5.60
CA HIS A 144 -12.59 -6.11 -4.27
C HIS A 144 -12.74 -4.62 -3.95
N VAL A 145 -13.95 -4.18 -3.61
CA VAL A 145 -14.29 -2.79 -3.29
C VAL A 145 -14.97 -2.80 -1.92
N PRO A 146 -14.20 -2.92 -0.81
CA PRO A 146 -14.71 -3.31 0.52
C PRO A 146 -15.75 -2.37 1.13
N GLU A 147 -15.78 -1.11 0.71
CA GLU A 147 -16.66 -0.06 1.25
C GLU A 147 -17.76 0.34 0.26
N ALA A 148 -17.94 -0.41 -0.83
CA ALA A 148 -18.95 -0.13 -1.85
C ALA A 148 -20.25 -0.89 -1.61
N ASP A 149 -21.36 -0.18 -1.71
CA ASP A 149 -22.70 -0.76 -1.77
C ASP A 149 -23.05 -1.26 -3.17
N GLU A 150 -24.16 -1.99 -3.29
CA GLU A 150 -24.63 -2.51 -4.59
C GLU A 150 -24.89 -1.40 -5.63
N MET A 151 -25.30 -0.20 -5.17
CA MET A 151 -25.55 0.92 -6.06
C MET A 151 -24.26 1.36 -6.74
N LEU A 152 -23.20 1.60 -5.97
CA LEU A 152 -21.90 1.97 -6.49
C LEU A 152 -21.31 0.86 -7.37
N LEU A 153 -21.41 -0.40 -6.95
CA LEU A 153 -20.90 -1.54 -7.72
C LEU A 153 -21.60 -1.67 -9.08
N SER A 154 -22.88 -1.31 -9.17
CA SER A 154 -23.64 -1.31 -10.43
C SER A 154 -23.19 -0.24 -11.44
N LEU A 155 -22.41 0.76 -11.00
CA LEU A 155 -21.85 1.80 -11.88
C LEU A 155 -20.60 1.33 -12.63
N PHE A 156 -19.98 0.23 -12.21
CA PHE A 156 -18.86 -0.34 -12.95
C PHE A 156 -19.34 -0.94 -14.27
N SER A 157 -18.64 -0.59 -15.34
CA SER A 157 -18.80 -1.25 -16.63
C SER A 157 -17.99 -2.54 -16.71
N ASN A 158 -18.47 -3.49 -17.52
CA ASN A 158 -17.77 -4.75 -17.81
C ASN A 158 -17.53 -5.66 -16.58
N VAL A 159 -18.39 -5.58 -15.56
CA VAL A 159 -18.32 -6.47 -14.39
C VAL A 159 -19.69 -7.06 -14.06
N LYS A 160 -19.69 -8.16 -13.31
CA LYS A 160 -20.86 -8.69 -12.60
C LYS A 160 -20.61 -8.68 -11.10
N LEU A 161 -21.65 -8.38 -10.33
CA LEU A 161 -21.64 -8.52 -8.88
C LEU A 161 -21.56 -10.01 -8.52
N LEU A 162 -20.62 -10.36 -7.64
CA LEU A 162 -20.53 -11.70 -7.07
C LEU A 162 -21.19 -11.76 -5.69
N GLN A 163 -20.74 -10.89 -4.80
CA GLN A 163 -21.20 -10.72 -3.43
C GLN A 163 -20.85 -9.30 -2.96
N GLU A 164 -21.26 -8.94 -1.74
CA GLU A 164 -20.97 -7.63 -1.16
C GLU A 164 -19.47 -7.29 -1.25
N GLY A 165 -19.17 -6.17 -1.90
CA GLY A 165 -17.80 -5.70 -2.13
C GLY A 165 -17.02 -6.43 -3.21
N TYR A 166 -17.53 -7.46 -3.88
CA TYR A 166 -16.76 -8.21 -4.90
C TYR A 166 -17.44 -8.22 -6.27
N VAL A 167 -16.66 -7.90 -7.29
CA VAL A 167 -17.10 -7.96 -8.70
C VAL A 167 -16.12 -8.76 -9.55
N GLU A 168 -16.63 -9.45 -10.56
CA GLU A 168 -15.84 -10.22 -11.52
C GLU A 168 -15.93 -9.58 -12.91
N VAL A 169 -14.80 -9.47 -13.59
CA VAL A 169 -14.71 -8.95 -14.96
C VAL A 169 -15.42 -9.90 -15.93
N LEU A 170 -16.37 -9.39 -16.71
CA LEU A 170 -17.22 -10.19 -17.59
C LEU A 170 -16.52 -10.71 -18.85
N GLN A 171 -15.73 -9.85 -19.49
CA GLN A 171 -15.00 -10.14 -20.72
C GLN A 171 -13.70 -9.34 -20.75
N ASP A 172 -12.71 -9.82 -21.50
CA ASP A 172 -11.45 -9.11 -21.73
C ASP A 172 -11.71 -7.69 -22.24
N GLY A 173 -11.23 -6.69 -21.51
CA GLY A 173 -11.49 -5.30 -21.89
C GLY A 173 -11.32 -4.30 -20.76
N PHE A 174 -11.69 -3.06 -21.05
CA PHE A 174 -11.68 -1.99 -20.06
C PHE A 174 -12.82 -2.17 -19.06
N VAL A 175 -12.47 -2.22 -17.78
CA VAL A 175 -13.38 -1.96 -16.68
C VAL A 175 -13.29 -0.47 -16.37
N ARG A 176 -14.46 0.18 -16.28
CA ARG A 176 -14.55 1.61 -15.99
C ARG A 176 -15.52 1.91 -14.86
N LEU A 177 -15.15 2.87 -14.03
CA LEU A 177 -16.03 3.59 -13.11
C LEU A 177 -15.78 5.08 -13.34
N GLU A 178 -16.86 5.80 -13.66
CA GLU A 178 -16.82 7.26 -13.81
C GLU A 178 -16.41 7.96 -12.51
N GLU A 179 -16.02 9.23 -12.58
CA GLU A 179 -15.60 9.97 -11.40
C GLU A 179 -16.71 10.10 -10.35
N GLN A 180 -16.38 9.71 -9.11
CA GLN A 180 -17.23 9.82 -7.95
C GLN A 180 -16.93 11.10 -7.15
N ALA A 181 -17.90 11.53 -6.34
CA ALA A 181 -17.75 12.72 -5.49
C ALA A 181 -16.62 12.56 -4.46
N ASP A 182 -16.34 11.33 -4.05
CA ASP A 182 -15.37 10.97 -3.04
C ASP A 182 -14.41 9.88 -3.52
N TYR A 183 -13.31 9.69 -2.81
CA TYR A 183 -12.39 8.58 -3.05
C TYR A 183 -13.06 7.24 -2.72
N LEU A 184 -12.59 6.20 -3.41
CA LEU A 184 -12.94 4.81 -3.20
C LEU A 184 -11.68 4.00 -2.99
N ILE A 185 -11.83 2.87 -2.33
CA ILE A 185 -10.79 1.85 -2.23
C ILE A 185 -11.12 0.71 -3.19
N ILE A 186 -10.21 0.42 -4.12
CA ILE A 186 -10.36 -0.67 -5.11
C ILE A 186 -9.15 -1.59 -4.99
N GLY A 187 -9.40 -2.85 -4.68
CA GLY A 187 -8.47 -3.96 -4.61
C GLY A 187 -8.42 -4.73 -5.92
N GLU A 188 -7.24 -4.83 -6.50
CA GLU A 188 -6.94 -5.66 -7.65
C GLU A 188 -6.22 -6.94 -7.19
N ALA A 189 -6.67 -8.11 -7.65
CA ALA A 189 -6.00 -9.36 -7.33
C ALA A 189 -4.53 -9.36 -7.81
N LEU A 190 -3.62 -9.87 -6.98
CA LEU A 190 -2.17 -10.00 -7.22
C LEU A 190 -1.77 -11.22 -8.06
#